data_AF-A0A6N8X729-F1
#
_entry.id   AF-A0A6N8X729-F1
#
_cell.length_a   1.000
_cell.length_b   1.000
_cell.length_c   1.000
_cell.angle_alpha   90.00
_cell.angle_beta   90.00
_cell.angle_gamma   90.00
#
_symmetry.space_group_name_H-M   'P 1'
#
loop_
_entity.id
_entity.type
_entity.pdbx_description
1 polymer ?
#
loop_
_entity_poly.entity_id
_entity_poly.type
_entity_poly.pdbx_seq_one_letter_code
_entity_poly.pdbx_strand_id
1 'polypeptide(L)'
;MPTRSWPPTSRSTSRRRFSPGWRRRGRRTGADDVRHGLLADSGTAAPAKVSARGARALTLAEAAEVTEGRVLGDARVTFSRISPVHDAGPEDLALLGDRRYAGDLEGCGGRALLVSEPLSGLPGGPRDRIVVQDAHRAMVTLLRVMHTPPPPEPGLHAAAVVHPEADVCGTARVGPGAVIGAGAVVGRGSTVGANSTVGDGVVIGRKCVLFPNVTVYPGSVLGDRVIVHAGTRIGVDGFGYVSEEGEHVKVPQVGGCVVEDDVEIGANCTLDRGSIGETRIGAGSKLDNLVHIAHNVIVGPRSLVVAQVGIAGSTRLGEGVVLGGQAGLVGHLKIGSGARIGAQAGVISDIAAGQEVSGYPARDHRAYLKAMAHLMRLPGVLRRVRRIERTLADSAAKPDD
;
A
#
# COMPACT_ATOMS: atom_id res chain seq x y z
N MET A 1 32.03 48.13 35.99
CA MET A 1 32.44 49.12 34.97
C MET A 1 33.10 48.39 33.80
N PRO A 2 32.89 48.77 32.52
CA PRO A 2 32.06 49.86 32.03
C PRO A 2 30.71 49.37 31.50
N THR A 3 29.68 50.05 32.00
CA THR A 3 28.32 50.16 31.51
C THR A 3 28.29 50.94 30.20
N ARG A 4 27.45 50.54 29.24
CA ARG A 4 26.86 51.47 28.27
C ARG A 4 25.35 51.26 28.22
N SER A 5 24.65 52.19 28.84
CA SER A 5 23.23 52.51 28.70
C SER A 5 23.05 53.54 27.57
N TRP A 6 21.93 53.53 26.84
CA TRP A 6 20.83 54.52 26.78
C TRP A 6 20.14 54.37 25.39
N PRO A 7 18.89 54.85 25.11
CA PRO A 7 17.67 55.06 25.92
C PRO A 7 16.42 54.37 25.31
N PRO A 8 15.22 54.49 25.92
CA PRO A 8 13.97 53.95 25.38
C PRO A 8 13.23 54.97 24.49
N THR A 9 12.68 54.53 23.36
CA THR A 9 11.76 55.37 22.55
C THR A 9 10.44 54.65 22.28
N SER A 10 9.43 55.13 23.02
CA SER A 10 8.03 55.35 22.67
C SER A 10 7.38 54.50 21.56
N ARG A 11 6.31 53.82 21.97
CA ARG A 11 5.22 53.28 21.14
C ARG A 11 4.72 54.32 20.13
N SER A 12 4.67 53.96 18.85
CA SER A 12 3.70 54.51 17.91
C SER A 12 3.02 53.36 17.16
N THR A 13 1.70 53.29 17.33
CA THR A 13 0.82 52.34 16.67
C THR A 13 0.62 52.77 15.21
N SER A 14 1.11 52.00 14.25
CA SER A 14 0.60 52.07 12.88
C SER A 14 0.16 50.68 12.40
N ARG A 15 -1.15 50.44 12.52
CA ARG A 15 -1.83 49.31 11.86
C ARG A 15 -1.83 49.60 10.37
N ARG A 16 -0.94 48.96 9.60
CA ARG A 16 -1.08 48.88 8.14
C ARG A 16 -2.21 47.91 7.82
N ARG A 17 -3.39 48.47 7.55
CA ARG A 17 -4.53 47.76 6.97
C ARG A 17 -4.21 47.45 5.50
N PHE A 18 -4.22 46.17 5.14
CA PHE A 18 -4.37 45.74 3.76
C PHE A 18 -5.78 46.10 3.27
N SER A 19 -5.85 46.80 2.16
CA SER A 19 -7.10 47.14 1.46
C SER A 19 -7.43 46.04 0.44
N PRO A 20 -8.59 45.36 0.51
CA PRO A 20 -9.13 44.60 -0.60
C PRO A 20 -10.12 45.50 -1.34
N GLY A 21 -9.67 46.12 -2.43
CA GLY A 21 -10.56 46.69 -3.43
C GLY A 21 -10.90 45.60 -4.43
N TRP A 22 -12.16 45.17 -4.50
CA TRP A 22 -12.93 44.85 -5.71
C TRP A 22 -14.37 44.56 -5.27
N ARG A 23 -15.26 45.52 -5.56
CA ARG A 23 -16.67 45.56 -5.17
C ARG A 23 -17.46 44.51 -5.97
N ARG A 24 -18.14 43.56 -5.29
CA ARG A 24 -19.28 42.83 -5.88
C ARG A 24 -20.55 43.67 -5.70
N ARG A 25 -21.09 44.22 -6.80
CA ARG A 25 -22.47 44.72 -6.83
C ARG A 25 -23.43 43.54 -6.81
N GLY A 26 -24.32 43.51 -5.82
CA GLY A 26 -25.44 42.58 -5.79
C GLY A 26 -26.47 42.93 -6.86
N ARG A 27 -26.92 41.92 -7.60
CA ARG A 27 -28.27 41.85 -8.14
C ARG A 27 -28.89 40.56 -7.62
N ARG A 28 -29.96 40.71 -6.85
CA ARG A 28 -30.94 39.66 -6.56
C ARG A 28 -31.74 39.44 -7.84
N THR A 29 -31.72 38.23 -8.37
CA THR A 29 -32.76 37.71 -9.28
C THR A 29 -33.13 36.33 -8.79
N GLY A 30 -34.44 36.05 -8.84
CA GLY A 30 -35.14 35.03 -8.10
C GLY A 30 -34.57 33.62 -8.23
N ALA A 31 -34.59 32.93 -7.10
CA ALA A 31 -34.64 31.48 -7.07
C ALA A 31 -36.10 31.10 -7.36
N ASP A 32 -36.35 30.63 -8.57
CA ASP A 32 -37.42 29.71 -8.99
C ASP A 32 -37.22 29.47 -10.50
N ASP A 33 -37.46 28.25 -10.97
CA ASP A 33 -37.28 27.78 -12.37
C ASP A 33 -35.87 27.48 -12.88
N VAL A 34 -35.23 26.43 -12.35
CA VAL A 34 -34.51 25.43 -13.19
C VAL A 34 -34.59 24.05 -12.53
N ARG A 35 -35.76 23.41 -12.54
CA ARG A 35 -35.90 21.96 -12.30
C ARG A 35 -36.94 21.40 -13.26
N HIS A 36 -36.63 20.21 -13.79
CA HIS A 36 -37.37 19.40 -14.75
C HIS A 36 -37.04 19.60 -16.23
N GLY A 37 -36.16 18.73 -16.71
CA GLY A 37 -35.94 18.50 -18.14
C GLY A 37 -34.61 17.84 -18.39
N LEU A 38 -34.45 16.59 -17.93
CA LEU A 38 -33.56 15.55 -18.48
C LEU A 38 -33.56 14.36 -17.51
N LEU A 39 -33.71 13.15 -18.05
CA LEU A 39 -33.83 11.86 -17.36
C LEU A 39 -35.25 11.46 -16.92
N ALA A 40 -36.13 11.35 -17.91
CA ALA A 40 -37.15 10.31 -17.89
C ALA A 40 -37.00 9.52 -19.19
N ASP A 41 -36.09 8.54 -19.18
CA ASP A 41 -36.32 7.35 -19.97
C ASP A 41 -35.91 6.12 -19.16
N SER A 42 -36.86 5.21 -19.08
CA SER A 42 -36.92 4.04 -18.23
C SER A 42 -36.26 2.87 -18.91
N GLY A 43 -35.13 2.44 -18.36
CA GLY A 43 -34.51 1.17 -18.65
C GLY A 43 -33.40 0.95 -17.64
N THR A 44 -33.67 0.19 -16.58
CA THR A 44 -32.66 -0.28 -15.64
C THR A 44 -31.76 -1.29 -16.36
N ALA A 45 -30.85 -0.79 -17.20
CA ALA A 45 -29.70 -1.56 -17.62
C ALA A 45 -28.81 -1.73 -16.39
N ALA A 46 -28.53 -2.98 -16.00
CA ALA A 46 -27.52 -3.27 -15.00
C ALA A 46 -26.22 -2.51 -15.35
N PRO A 47 -25.50 -1.92 -14.38
CA PRO A 47 -24.29 -1.18 -14.67
C PRO A 47 -23.34 -2.06 -15.50
N ALA A 48 -22.90 -1.55 -16.65
CA ALA A 48 -21.97 -2.27 -17.50
C ALA A 48 -20.74 -2.65 -16.66
N LYS A 49 -20.53 -3.95 -16.47
CA LYS A 49 -19.39 -4.47 -15.70
C LYS A 49 -18.10 -3.90 -16.31
N VAL A 50 -17.27 -3.29 -15.47
CA VAL A 50 -15.97 -2.72 -15.88
C VAL A 50 -15.11 -3.88 -16.40
N SER A 51 -15.00 -4.01 -17.73
CA SER A 51 -14.15 -5.02 -18.36
C SER A 51 -12.75 -4.46 -18.57
N ALA A 52 -11.73 -5.23 -18.20
CA ALA A 52 -10.35 -4.93 -18.58
C ALA A 52 -10.23 -5.06 -20.11
N ARG A 53 -9.92 -3.96 -20.80
CA ARG A 53 -9.68 -3.97 -22.26
C ARG A 53 -8.43 -4.82 -22.55
N GLY A 54 -8.52 -5.71 -23.55
CA GLY A 54 -7.38 -6.47 -24.07
C GLY A 54 -7.26 -7.93 -23.62
N ALA A 55 -8.32 -8.54 -23.08
CA ALA A 55 -8.28 -9.94 -22.66
C ALA A 55 -8.27 -10.91 -23.86
N ARG A 56 -7.28 -11.82 -23.93
CA ARG A 56 -7.31 -12.97 -24.84
C ARG A 56 -8.39 -13.95 -24.38
N ALA A 57 -9.34 -14.29 -25.26
CA ALA A 57 -10.30 -15.36 -25.01
C ALA A 57 -9.59 -16.73 -25.04
N LEU A 58 -9.99 -17.63 -24.14
CA LEU A 58 -9.46 -18.98 -24.04
C LEU A 58 -10.60 -19.99 -24.14
N THR A 59 -10.29 -21.17 -24.69
CA THR A 59 -11.12 -22.36 -24.55
C THR A 59 -10.91 -23.02 -23.18
N LEU A 60 -11.86 -23.83 -22.72
CA LEU A 60 -11.66 -24.63 -21.50
C LEU A 60 -10.50 -25.62 -21.65
N ALA A 61 -10.25 -26.14 -22.86
CA ALA A 61 -9.11 -26.99 -23.14
C ALA A 61 -7.77 -26.27 -22.90
N GLU A 62 -7.58 -25.09 -23.50
CA GLU A 62 -6.37 -24.27 -23.29
C GLU A 62 -6.21 -23.88 -21.81
N ALA A 63 -7.31 -23.49 -21.17
CA ALA A 63 -7.28 -23.10 -19.76
C ALA A 63 -6.92 -24.28 -18.85
N ALA A 64 -7.44 -25.47 -19.12
CA ALA A 64 -7.10 -26.69 -18.38
C ALA A 64 -5.64 -27.10 -18.59
N GLU A 65 -5.11 -26.99 -19.80
CA GLU A 65 -3.70 -27.28 -20.10
C GLU A 65 -2.76 -26.38 -19.28
N VAL A 66 -2.99 -25.06 -19.29
CA VAL A 66 -2.14 -24.11 -18.58
C VAL A 66 -2.28 -24.23 -17.05
N THR A 67 -3.45 -24.66 -16.56
CA THR A 67 -3.71 -24.78 -15.12
C THR A 67 -3.48 -26.19 -14.56
N GLU A 68 -3.02 -27.13 -15.40
CA GLU A 68 -2.94 -28.56 -15.06
C GLU A 68 -4.27 -29.10 -14.51
N GLY A 69 -5.39 -28.58 -15.02
CA GLY A 69 -6.74 -28.90 -14.61
C GLY A 69 -7.40 -29.98 -15.45
N ARG A 70 -8.51 -30.51 -14.95
CA ARG A 70 -9.37 -31.47 -15.67
C ARG A 70 -10.65 -30.80 -16.14
N VAL A 71 -10.96 -30.94 -17.42
CA VAL A 71 -12.24 -30.46 -17.98
C VAL A 71 -13.36 -31.46 -17.69
N LEU A 72 -14.52 -30.95 -17.27
CA LEU A 72 -15.80 -31.65 -17.27
C LEU A 72 -16.75 -30.90 -18.21
N GLY A 73 -17.43 -31.59 -19.13
CA GLY A 73 -18.29 -30.95 -20.13
C GLY A 73 -17.60 -30.71 -21.48
N ASP A 74 -18.00 -29.66 -22.21
CA ASP A 74 -17.46 -29.34 -23.55
C ASP A 74 -16.19 -28.48 -23.46
N ALA A 75 -15.05 -29.09 -23.81
CA ALA A 75 -13.74 -28.44 -23.77
C ALA A 75 -13.57 -27.28 -24.77
N ARG A 76 -14.46 -27.14 -25.77
CA ARG A 76 -14.42 -26.09 -26.79
C ARG A 76 -15.07 -24.79 -26.36
N VAL A 77 -15.77 -24.80 -25.21
CA VAL A 77 -16.41 -23.61 -24.66
C VAL A 77 -15.37 -22.51 -24.44
N THR A 78 -15.66 -21.31 -24.94
CA THR A 78 -14.78 -20.14 -24.81
C THR A 78 -15.27 -19.19 -23.74
N PHE A 79 -14.34 -18.58 -23.03
CA PHE A 79 -14.59 -17.49 -22.09
C PHE A 79 -13.58 -16.36 -22.30
N SER A 80 -13.98 -15.14 -21.94
CA SER A 80 -13.15 -13.94 -22.12
C SER A 80 -12.89 -13.17 -20.82
N ARG A 81 -13.54 -13.59 -19.72
CA ARG A 81 -13.41 -12.97 -18.40
C ARG A 81 -13.46 -14.04 -17.31
N ILE A 82 -12.94 -13.71 -16.14
CA ILE A 82 -13.08 -14.49 -14.91
C ILE A 82 -13.85 -13.62 -13.91
N SER A 83 -14.88 -14.18 -13.28
CA SER A 83 -15.76 -13.45 -12.37
C SER A 83 -16.04 -14.25 -11.09
N PRO A 84 -16.32 -13.58 -9.95
CA PRO A 84 -16.87 -14.25 -8.77
C PRO A 84 -18.15 -15.02 -9.12
N VAL A 85 -18.38 -16.15 -8.46
CA VAL A 85 -19.54 -17.03 -8.74
C VAL A 85 -20.90 -16.30 -8.70
N HIS A 86 -21.11 -15.37 -7.76
CA HIS A 86 -22.36 -14.60 -7.64
C HIS A 86 -22.53 -13.50 -8.70
N ASP A 87 -21.44 -13.06 -9.32
CA ASP A 87 -21.43 -12.00 -10.33
C ASP A 87 -21.16 -12.55 -11.74
N ALA A 88 -20.97 -13.85 -11.93
CA ALA A 88 -20.59 -14.40 -13.22
C ALA A 88 -21.74 -14.29 -14.24
N GLY A 89 -21.45 -13.66 -15.38
CA GLY A 89 -22.34 -13.59 -16.53
C GLY A 89 -22.00 -14.61 -17.63
N PRO A 90 -22.76 -14.61 -18.75
CA PRO A 90 -22.72 -15.67 -19.74
C PRO A 90 -21.42 -15.78 -20.55
N GLU A 91 -20.47 -14.86 -20.42
CA GLU A 91 -19.15 -14.92 -21.07
C GLU A 91 -18.00 -15.16 -20.09
N ASP A 92 -18.34 -15.37 -18.81
CA ASP A 92 -17.39 -15.43 -17.71
C ASP A 92 -17.11 -16.88 -17.31
N LEU A 93 -15.85 -17.16 -16.97
CA LEU A 93 -15.48 -18.30 -16.15
C LEU A 93 -15.72 -17.93 -14.68
N ALA A 94 -16.75 -18.51 -14.08
CA ALA A 94 -17.08 -18.33 -12.67
C ALA A 94 -16.01 -18.99 -11.79
N LEU A 95 -15.63 -18.35 -10.68
CA LEU A 95 -14.67 -18.90 -9.72
C LEU A 95 -15.36 -19.45 -8.47
N LEU A 96 -15.08 -20.72 -8.13
CA LEU A 96 -15.44 -21.31 -6.83
C LEU A 96 -14.21 -21.98 -6.19
N GLY A 97 -13.49 -21.20 -5.38
CA GLY A 97 -12.35 -21.70 -4.60
C GLY A 97 -12.66 -22.05 -3.14
N ASP A 98 -13.71 -21.44 -2.57
CA ASP A 98 -14.05 -21.54 -1.15
C ASP A 98 -15.50 -21.97 -0.95
N ARG A 99 -15.71 -22.94 -0.05
CA ARG A 99 -17.03 -23.52 0.28
C ARG A 99 -18.03 -22.47 0.78
N ARG A 100 -17.58 -21.35 1.36
CA ARG A 100 -18.46 -20.26 1.82
C ARG A 100 -19.34 -19.68 0.71
N TYR A 101 -18.89 -19.76 -0.55
CA TYR A 101 -19.63 -19.28 -1.72
C TYR A 101 -20.38 -20.40 -2.46
N ALA A 102 -20.46 -21.61 -1.90
CA ALA A 102 -21.17 -22.72 -2.52
C ALA A 102 -22.67 -22.42 -2.72
N GLY A 103 -23.28 -21.62 -1.83
CA GLY A 103 -24.68 -21.22 -1.94
C GLY A 103 -24.99 -20.36 -3.18
N ASP A 104 -23.97 -19.70 -3.74
CA ASP A 104 -24.13 -18.82 -4.91
C ASP A 104 -24.13 -19.61 -6.24
N LEU A 105 -23.84 -20.92 -6.21
CA LEU A 105 -23.79 -21.77 -7.41
C LEU A 105 -25.14 -21.85 -8.13
N GLU A 106 -26.24 -21.90 -7.39
CA GLU A 106 -27.58 -22.10 -7.96
C GLU A 106 -28.02 -20.91 -8.84
N GLY A 107 -27.59 -19.69 -8.49
CA GLY A 107 -27.84 -18.47 -9.25
C GLY A 107 -26.75 -18.08 -10.25
N CYS A 108 -25.71 -18.90 -10.40
CA CYS A 108 -24.54 -18.54 -11.20
C CYS A 108 -24.86 -18.53 -12.70
N GLY A 109 -24.75 -17.36 -13.33
CA GLY A 109 -24.94 -17.17 -14.78
C GLY A 109 -23.67 -17.35 -15.61
N GLY A 110 -22.60 -17.89 -15.02
CA GLY A 110 -21.30 -18.11 -15.68
C GLY A 110 -21.39 -19.06 -16.88
N ARG A 111 -20.53 -18.87 -17.88
CA ARG A 111 -20.39 -19.80 -19.01
C ARG A 111 -19.89 -21.17 -18.54
N ALA A 112 -18.89 -21.15 -17.67
CA ALA A 112 -18.23 -22.31 -17.13
C ALA A 112 -17.76 -22.02 -15.70
N LEU A 113 -17.31 -23.04 -14.98
CA LEU A 113 -16.87 -22.93 -13.59
C LEU A 113 -15.42 -23.40 -13.41
N LEU A 114 -14.55 -22.54 -12.89
CA LEU A 114 -13.25 -22.92 -12.34
C LEU A 114 -13.45 -23.27 -10.85
N VAL A 115 -13.20 -24.52 -10.49
CA VAL A 115 -13.55 -25.05 -9.17
C VAL A 115 -12.42 -25.87 -8.56
N SER A 116 -12.20 -25.68 -7.25
CA SER A 116 -11.27 -26.52 -6.49
C SER A 116 -11.82 -27.95 -6.38
N GLU A 117 -10.96 -28.96 -6.48
CA GLU A 117 -11.33 -30.38 -6.49
C GLU A 117 -12.26 -30.80 -5.35
N PRO A 118 -12.06 -30.37 -4.08
CA PRO A 118 -12.97 -30.70 -2.99
C PRO A 118 -14.42 -30.19 -3.17
N LEU A 119 -14.62 -29.22 -4.06
CA LEU A 119 -15.90 -28.57 -4.32
C LEU A 119 -16.52 -28.99 -5.67
N SER A 120 -15.82 -29.78 -6.49
CA SER A 120 -16.25 -30.08 -7.86
C SER A 120 -17.56 -30.87 -7.94
N GLY A 121 -17.87 -31.65 -6.90
CA GLY A 121 -19.07 -32.49 -6.80
C GLY A 121 -20.33 -31.76 -6.31
N LEU A 122 -20.26 -30.46 -6.02
CA LEU A 122 -21.43 -29.72 -5.58
C LEU A 122 -22.46 -29.57 -6.72
N PRO A 123 -23.76 -29.80 -6.43
CA PRO A 123 -24.82 -29.63 -7.41
C PRO A 123 -25.06 -28.13 -7.72
N GLY A 124 -25.67 -27.86 -8.87
CA GLY A 124 -25.97 -26.49 -9.32
C GLY A 124 -24.82 -25.81 -10.05
N GLY A 125 -25.09 -24.65 -10.67
CA GLY A 125 -24.14 -23.87 -11.46
C GLY A 125 -23.84 -24.45 -12.85
N PRO A 126 -22.82 -23.89 -13.54
CA PRO A 126 -22.46 -24.30 -14.89
C PRO A 126 -22.10 -25.79 -15.01
N ARG A 127 -22.51 -26.41 -16.11
CA ARG A 127 -22.20 -27.82 -16.44
C ARG A 127 -20.74 -27.99 -16.84
N ASP A 128 -20.23 -27.03 -17.60
CA ASP A 128 -18.84 -27.05 -18.06
C ASP A 128 -17.92 -26.52 -16.95
N ARG A 129 -16.90 -27.29 -16.58
CA ARG A 129 -16.02 -27.01 -15.44
C ARG A 129 -14.56 -27.28 -15.76
N ILE A 130 -13.68 -26.50 -15.13
CA ILE A 130 -12.27 -26.82 -14.97
C ILE A 130 -12.05 -27.14 -13.49
N VAL A 131 -11.69 -28.38 -13.21
CA VAL A 131 -11.41 -28.88 -11.87
C VAL A 131 -9.91 -28.83 -11.63
N VAL A 132 -9.47 -28.12 -10.59
CA VAL A 132 -8.06 -27.93 -10.24
C VAL A 132 -7.85 -28.17 -8.75
N GLN A 133 -6.61 -28.38 -8.31
CA GLN A 133 -6.29 -28.49 -6.88
C GLN A 133 -6.68 -27.22 -6.10
N ASP A 134 -6.35 -26.04 -6.66
CA ASP A 134 -6.64 -24.74 -6.06
C ASP A 134 -7.12 -23.75 -7.14
N ALA A 135 -8.40 -23.38 -7.08
CA ALA A 135 -9.01 -22.48 -8.04
C ALA A 135 -8.42 -21.06 -8.00
N HIS A 136 -7.97 -20.56 -6.84
CA HIS A 136 -7.35 -19.24 -6.74
C HIS A 136 -5.97 -19.22 -7.42
N ARG A 137 -5.18 -20.28 -7.23
CA ARG A 137 -3.88 -20.43 -7.92
C ARG A 137 -4.06 -20.56 -9.43
N ALA A 138 -5.04 -21.36 -9.87
CA ALA A 138 -5.37 -21.48 -11.28
C ALA A 138 -5.85 -20.14 -11.87
N MET A 139 -6.68 -19.39 -11.14
CA MET A 139 -7.12 -18.05 -11.55
C MET A 139 -5.93 -17.11 -11.80
N VAL A 140 -4.94 -17.07 -10.90
CA VAL A 140 -3.74 -16.23 -11.10
C VAL A 140 -3.02 -16.59 -12.40
N THR A 141 -2.92 -17.88 -12.71
CA THR A 141 -2.29 -18.38 -13.93
C THR A 141 -3.07 -17.97 -15.18
N LEU A 142 -4.39 -18.14 -15.16
CA LEU A 142 -5.27 -17.74 -16.27
C LEU A 142 -5.25 -16.22 -16.47
N LEU A 143 -5.33 -15.42 -15.40
CA LEU A 143 -5.28 -13.97 -15.49
C LEU A 143 -3.98 -13.48 -16.14
N ARG A 144 -2.84 -14.13 -15.86
CA ARG A 144 -1.56 -13.81 -16.52
C ARG A 144 -1.61 -14.07 -18.02
N VAL A 145 -2.17 -15.20 -18.45
CA VAL A 145 -2.28 -15.54 -19.89
C VAL A 145 -3.29 -14.64 -20.60
N MET A 146 -4.44 -14.41 -19.97
CA MET A 146 -5.52 -13.61 -20.55
C MET A 146 -5.17 -12.13 -20.63
N HIS A 147 -4.45 -11.60 -19.65
CA HIS A 147 -4.17 -10.17 -19.51
C HIS A 147 -2.68 -9.83 -19.57
N THR A 148 -1.89 -10.51 -20.40
CA THR A 148 -0.52 -10.06 -20.69
C THR A 148 -0.60 -8.77 -21.52
N PRO A 149 -0.30 -7.58 -20.97
CA PRO A 149 -0.24 -6.38 -21.79
C PRO A 149 0.88 -6.56 -22.82
N PRO A 150 0.72 -6.05 -24.06
CA PRO A 150 1.82 -6.04 -25.00
C PRO A 150 3.02 -5.34 -24.37
N PRO A 151 4.25 -5.84 -24.59
CA PRO A 151 5.44 -5.18 -24.08
C PRO A 151 5.44 -3.75 -24.62
N PRO A 152 5.67 -2.75 -23.75
CA PRO A 152 5.61 -1.37 -24.19
C PRO A 152 6.74 -1.13 -25.21
N GLU A 153 6.44 -0.41 -26.28
CA GLU A 153 7.42 -0.14 -27.33
C GLU A 153 8.65 0.56 -26.75
N PRO A 154 9.87 0.01 -26.96
CA PRO A 154 11.09 0.66 -26.54
C PRO A 154 11.25 2.03 -27.18
N GLY A 155 11.96 2.92 -26.48
CA GLY A 155 12.33 4.22 -27.02
C GLY A 155 12.17 5.36 -26.02
N LEU A 156 12.82 6.46 -26.39
CA LEU A 156 12.74 7.73 -25.68
C LEU A 156 11.64 8.56 -26.32
N HIS A 157 10.61 8.91 -25.56
CA HIS A 157 9.58 9.81 -26.06
C HIS A 157 10.19 11.20 -26.34
N ALA A 158 9.78 11.87 -27.42
CA ALA A 158 10.34 13.16 -27.83
C ALA A 158 10.22 14.29 -26.77
N ALA A 159 9.24 14.17 -25.88
CA ALA A 159 9.01 15.09 -24.75
C ALA A 159 9.73 14.68 -23.46
N ALA A 160 10.56 13.63 -23.47
CA ALA A 160 11.41 13.27 -22.34
C ALA A 160 12.69 14.11 -22.35
N VAL A 161 13.20 14.45 -21.17
CA VAL A 161 14.47 15.15 -21.00
C VAL A 161 15.47 14.17 -20.41
N VAL A 162 16.49 13.82 -21.19
CA VAL A 162 17.54 12.88 -20.77
C VAL A 162 18.87 13.61 -20.80
N HIS A 163 19.58 13.62 -19.68
CA HIS A 163 20.91 14.22 -19.63
C HIS A 163 21.89 13.45 -20.54
N PRO A 164 22.82 14.12 -21.25
CA PRO A 164 23.76 13.44 -22.15
C PRO A 164 24.66 12.38 -21.50
N GLU A 165 24.90 12.50 -20.20
CA GLU A 165 25.70 11.54 -19.41
C GLU A 165 24.87 10.36 -18.86
N ALA A 166 23.56 10.32 -19.09
CA ALA A 166 22.73 9.20 -18.65
C ALA A 166 22.92 7.99 -19.58
N ASP A 167 22.99 6.80 -19.00
CA ASP A 167 23.02 5.52 -19.73
C ASP A 167 21.61 4.90 -19.73
N VAL A 168 20.88 5.12 -20.81
CA VAL A 168 19.55 4.54 -21.01
C VAL A 168 19.64 3.45 -22.07
N CYS A 169 19.40 2.20 -21.66
CA CYS A 169 19.43 1.08 -22.58
C CYS A 169 18.42 1.28 -23.72
N GLY A 170 18.80 1.01 -24.98
CA GLY A 170 17.91 1.19 -26.14
C GLY A 170 16.64 0.32 -26.16
N THR A 171 16.55 -0.66 -25.26
CA THR A 171 15.32 -1.46 -25.05
C THR A 171 14.44 -0.93 -23.92
N ALA A 172 14.90 0.08 -23.18
CA ALA A 172 14.11 0.77 -22.17
C ALA A 172 13.11 1.72 -22.84
N ARG A 173 12.06 2.05 -22.09
CA ARG A 173 11.05 3.02 -22.50
C ARG A 173 11.04 4.19 -21.53
N VAL A 174 11.08 5.40 -22.07
CA VAL A 174 10.97 6.63 -21.29
C VAL A 174 9.77 7.43 -21.79
N GLY A 175 8.79 7.63 -20.91
CA GLY A 175 7.52 8.29 -21.22
C GLY A 175 7.63 9.81 -21.37
N PRO A 176 6.56 10.47 -21.86
CA PRO A 176 6.52 11.92 -22.03
C PRO A 176 6.73 12.66 -20.70
N GLY A 177 7.49 13.75 -20.72
CA GLY A 177 7.75 14.58 -19.55
C GLY A 177 8.64 13.93 -18.49
N ALA A 178 9.12 12.70 -18.71
CA ALA A 178 10.07 12.08 -17.79
C ALA A 178 11.43 12.79 -17.88
N VAL A 179 12.10 12.89 -16.73
CA VAL A 179 13.41 13.54 -16.59
C VAL A 179 14.41 12.51 -16.06
N ILE A 180 15.52 12.33 -16.79
CA ILE A 180 16.63 11.44 -16.41
C ILE A 180 17.88 12.29 -16.18
N GLY A 181 18.38 12.29 -14.95
CA GLY A 181 19.52 13.08 -14.49
C GLY A 181 20.88 12.59 -14.97
N ALA A 182 21.92 13.34 -14.65
CA ALA A 182 23.29 13.07 -15.06
C ALA A 182 23.81 11.75 -14.45
N GLY A 183 24.50 10.93 -15.24
CA GLY A 183 25.06 9.65 -14.79
C GLY A 183 24.04 8.60 -14.33
N ALA A 184 22.74 8.84 -14.51
CA ALA A 184 21.70 7.87 -14.18
C ALA A 184 21.73 6.68 -15.15
N VAL A 185 21.39 5.49 -14.66
CA VAL A 185 21.37 4.24 -15.44
C VAL A 185 19.97 3.67 -15.47
N VAL A 186 19.47 3.35 -16.68
CA VAL A 186 18.18 2.67 -16.89
C VAL A 186 18.40 1.37 -17.64
N GLY A 187 18.21 0.27 -16.93
CA GLY A 187 18.48 -1.08 -17.42
C GLY A 187 17.55 -1.58 -18.53
N ARG A 188 17.97 -2.70 -19.13
CA ARG A 188 17.28 -3.37 -20.26
C ARG A 188 15.80 -3.66 -19.96
N GLY A 189 14.93 -3.26 -20.89
CA GLY A 189 13.48 -3.52 -20.81
C GLY A 189 12.75 -2.79 -19.68
N SER A 190 13.41 -1.84 -19.01
CA SER A 190 12.78 -1.04 -17.96
C SER A 190 11.93 0.08 -18.55
N THR A 191 10.84 0.42 -17.86
CA THR A 191 9.92 1.50 -18.24
C THR A 191 9.93 2.60 -17.19
N VAL A 192 10.22 3.82 -17.61
CA VAL A 192 10.04 5.05 -16.83
C VAL A 192 8.78 5.76 -17.31
N GLY A 193 7.75 5.78 -16.46
CA GLY A 193 6.44 6.34 -16.76
C GLY A 193 6.46 7.85 -16.94
N ALA A 194 5.39 8.39 -17.54
CA ALA A 194 5.25 9.82 -17.81
C ALA A 194 5.47 10.69 -16.57
N ASN A 195 6.12 11.84 -16.75
CA ASN A 195 6.41 12.82 -15.69
C ASN A 195 7.19 12.26 -14.48
N SER A 196 7.84 11.10 -14.62
CA SER A 196 8.69 10.57 -13.57
C SER A 196 10.06 11.25 -13.60
N THR A 197 10.69 11.38 -12.43
CA THR A 197 12.03 11.97 -12.31
C THR A 197 12.99 10.93 -11.75
N VAL A 198 14.07 10.67 -12.47
CA VAL A 198 15.19 9.83 -12.06
C VAL A 198 16.37 10.76 -11.83
N GLY A 199 16.75 10.95 -10.56
CA GLY A 199 17.81 11.87 -10.16
C GLY A 199 19.21 11.44 -10.61
N ASP A 200 20.18 12.31 -10.39
CA ASP A 200 21.57 12.09 -10.79
C ASP A 200 22.17 10.83 -10.13
N GLY A 201 22.90 10.06 -10.92
CA GLY A 201 23.58 8.83 -10.49
C GLY A 201 22.65 7.70 -10.02
N VAL A 202 21.32 7.84 -10.18
CA VAL A 202 20.38 6.78 -9.81
C VAL A 202 20.56 5.57 -10.72
N VAL A 203 20.51 4.38 -10.13
CA VAL A 203 20.56 3.12 -10.88
C VAL A 203 19.19 2.45 -10.83
N ILE A 204 18.64 2.17 -12.01
CA ILE A 204 17.44 1.34 -12.20
C ILE A 204 17.87 0.08 -12.94
N GLY A 205 17.63 -1.09 -12.34
CA GLY A 205 17.92 -2.39 -12.93
C GLY A 205 17.06 -2.72 -14.16
N ARG A 206 17.00 -4.00 -14.50
CA ARG A 206 16.37 -4.53 -15.71
C ARG A 206 14.90 -4.84 -15.46
N LYS A 207 14.07 -4.64 -16.49
CA LYS A 207 12.64 -4.98 -16.47
C LYS A 207 11.87 -4.33 -15.32
N CYS A 208 12.32 -3.16 -14.86
CA CYS A 208 11.63 -2.38 -13.85
C CYS A 208 10.46 -1.63 -14.47
N VAL A 209 9.41 -1.38 -13.70
CA VAL A 209 8.24 -0.62 -14.13
C VAL A 209 7.97 0.50 -13.14
N LEU A 210 8.33 1.71 -13.53
CA LEU A 210 7.94 2.93 -12.81
C LEU A 210 6.70 3.49 -13.49
N PHE A 211 5.59 3.53 -12.76
CA PHE A 211 4.35 4.18 -13.20
C PHE A 211 4.52 5.71 -13.23
N PRO A 212 3.55 6.47 -13.77
CA PRO A 212 3.68 7.93 -13.89
C PRO A 212 3.90 8.65 -12.55
N ASN A 213 4.58 9.79 -12.61
CA ASN A 213 4.84 10.69 -11.47
C ASN A 213 5.62 10.04 -10.31
N VAL A 214 6.48 9.06 -10.60
CA VAL A 214 7.43 8.50 -9.63
C VAL A 214 8.67 9.39 -9.55
N THR A 215 9.16 9.64 -8.34
CA THR A 215 10.40 10.40 -8.13
C THR A 215 11.42 9.52 -7.41
N VAL A 216 12.58 9.33 -8.04
CA VAL A 216 13.72 8.63 -7.45
C VAL A 216 14.85 9.63 -7.26
N TYR A 217 15.19 9.92 -6.00
CA TYR A 217 16.22 10.88 -5.64
C TYR A 217 17.62 10.32 -5.89
N PRO A 218 18.65 11.18 -6.06
CA PRO A 218 20.05 10.76 -6.15
C PRO A 218 20.45 9.74 -5.07
N GLY A 219 21.52 8.97 -5.29
CA GLY A 219 21.99 7.98 -4.30
C GLY A 219 21.01 6.83 -4.02
N SER A 220 20.01 6.65 -4.87
CA SER A 220 19.08 5.52 -4.82
C SER A 220 19.45 4.45 -5.84
N VAL A 221 19.25 3.18 -5.47
CA VAL A 221 19.47 2.02 -6.33
C VAL A 221 18.23 1.14 -6.31
N LEU A 222 17.70 0.83 -7.49
CA LEU A 222 16.63 -0.15 -7.69
C LEU A 222 17.23 -1.35 -8.44
N GLY A 223 17.02 -2.55 -7.88
CA GLY A 223 17.40 -3.83 -8.49
C GLY A 223 16.58 -4.16 -9.74
N ASP A 224 16.54 -5.45 -10.10
CA ASP A 224 15.81 -5.93 -11.26
C ASP A 224 14.34 -6.24 -10.94
N ARG A 225 13.46 -6.06 -11.93
CA ARG A 225 12.01 -6.39 -11.85
C ARG A 225 11.27 -5.65 -10.73
N VAL A 226 11.77 -4.48 -10.34
CA VAL A 226 11.11 -3.61 -9.37
C VAL A 226 9.91 -2.93 -10.00
N ILE A 227 8.77 -2.94 -9.30
CA ILE A 227 7.55 -2.23 -9.71
C ILE A 227 7.29 -1.10 -8.73
N VAL A 228 7.12 0.12 -9.24
CA VAL A 228 6.85 1.31 -8.44
C VAL A 228 5.62 2.02 -8.97
N HIS A 229 4.55 2.04 -8.19
CA HIS A 229 3.28 2.66 -8.56
C HIS A 229 3.30 4.18 -8.47
N ALA A 230 2.30 4.79 -9.12
CA ALA A 230 2.24 6.21 -9.38
C ALA A 230 2.33 7.05 -8.09
N GLY A 231 3.04 8.18 -8.17
CA GLY A 231 3.14 9.13 -7.07
C GLY A 231 4.06 8.69 -5.91
N THR A 232 4.80 7.59 -6.04
CA THR A 232 5.78 7.17 -5.02
C THR A 232 7.06 8.00 -5.09
N ARG A 233 7.67 8.25 -3.92
CA ARG A 233 8.96 8.94 -3.77
C ARG A 233 9.97 8.03 -3.08
N ILE A 234 11.16 7.89 -3.67
CA ILE A 234 12.22 7.00 -3.19
C ILE A 234 13.49 7.81 -2.96
N GLY A 235 14.07 7.69 -1.76
CA GLY A 235 15.31 8.35 -1.38
C GLY A 235 15.15 9.81 -0.95
N VAL A 236 13.95 10.23 -0.57
CA VAL A 236 13.69 11.58 -0.05
C VAL A 236 14.36 11.78 1.32
N ASP A 237 14.70 13.02 1.65
CA ASP A 237 15.21 13.38 2.97
C ASP A 237 14.27 12.91 4.09
N GLY A 238 14.82 12.14 5.03
CA GLY A 238 14.10 11.75 6.24
C GLY A 238 13.93 12.86 7.27
N PHE A 239 13.08 12.58 8.26
CA PHE A 239 12.73 13.46 9.39
C PHE A 239 13.85 13.54 10.45
N GLY A 240 15.00 14.12 10.09
CA GLY A 240 16.13 14.32 11.01
C GLY A 240 16.30 15.78 11.42
N TYR A 241 16.11 16.08 12.70
CA TYR A 241 16.32 17.41 13.29
C TYR A 241 17.00 17.29 14.66
N VAL A 242 17.86 18.26 14.99
CA VAL A 242 18.39 18.46 16.35
C VAL A 242 17.84 19.76 16.93
N SER A 243 17.62 19.79 18.24
CA SER A 243 17.13 20.99 18.92
C SER A 243 18.30 21.76 19.52
N GLU A 244 18.57 22.96 19.01
CA GLU A 244 19.65 23.85 19.47
C GLU A 244 19.06 25.22 19.78
N GLU A 245 19.31 25.73 20.99
CA GLU A 245 18.84 27.07 21.43
C GLU A 245 17.34 27.35 21.24
N GLY A 246 16.50 26.31 21.21
CA GLY A 246 15.06 26.43 20.99
C GLY A 246 14.63 26.39 19.52
N GLU A 247 15.56 26.21 18.58
CA GLU A 247 15.30 26.00 17.15
C GLU A 247 15.53 24.53 16.75
N HIS A 248 14.83 24.09 15.70
CA HIS A 248 15.03 22.77 15.10
C HIS A 248 15.92 22.89 13.87
N VAL A 249 17.17 22.44 13.98
CA VAL A 249 18.16 22.48 12.91
C VAL A 249 18.07 21.17 12.11
N LYS A 250 17.92 21.29 10.79
CA LYS A 250 17.83 20.13 9.88
C LYS A 250 19.15 19.37 9.88
N VAL A 251 19.09 18.06 10.09
CA VAL A 251 20.22 17.15 9.88
C VAL A 251 20.26 16.78 8.40
N PRO A 252 21.36 17.09 7.67
CA PRO A 252 21.54 16.63 6.29
C PRO A 252 21.47 15.11 6.20
N GLN A 253 20.69 14.59 5.24
CA GLN A 253 20.54 13.16 5.02
C GLN A 253 21.43 12.74 3.85
N VAL A 254 22.57 12.14 4.17
CA VAL A 254 23.64 11.86 3.20
C VAL A 254 23.71 10.38 2.80
N GLY A 255 22.86 9.54 3.39
CA GLY A 255 22.77 8.13 3.06
C GLY A 255 22.05 7.83 1.74
N GLY A 256 22.03 6.55 1.40
CA GLY A 256 21.35 6.02 0.22
C GLY A 256 19.98 5.40 0.50
N CYS A 257 19.31 4.98 -0.57
CA CYS A 257 18.10 4.16 -0.51
C CYS A 257 18.20 3.00 -1.50
N VAL A 258 18.18 1.77 -1.00
CA VAL A 258 18.34 0.57 -1.82
C VAL A 258 17.05 -0.23 -1.84
N VAL A 259 16.57 -0.55 -3.04
CA VAL A 259 15.43 -1.41 -3.29
C VAL A 259 15.93 -2.62 -4.07
N GLU A 260 15.83 -3.81 -3.50
CA GLU A 260 16.32 -5.04 -4.12
C GLU A 260 15.34 -5.60 -5.17
N ASP A 261 15.74 -6.72 -5.79
CA ASP A 261 14.99 -7.37 -6.86
C ASP A 261 13.56 -7.77 -6.48
N ASP A 262 12.67 -7.80 -7.46
CA ASP A 262 11.28 -8.28 -7.35
C ASP A 262 10.43 -7.55 -6.29
N VAL A 263 10.87 -6.38 -5.83
CA VAL A 263 10.11 -5.52 -4.91
C VAL A 263 8.97 -4.83 -5.65
N GLU A 264 7.82 -4.74 -5.00
CA GLU A 264 6.67 -3.96 -5.47
C GLU A 264 6.31 -2.90 -4.45
N ILE A 265 6.18 -1.66 -4.89
CA ILE A 265 5.86 -0.50 -4.06
C ILE A 265 4.59 0.15 -4.59
N GLY A 266 3.56 0.18 -3.75
CA GLY A 266 2.24 0.74 -4.03
C GLY A 266 2.28 2.25 -4.27
N ALA A 267 1.14 2.80 -4.64
CA ALA A 267 1.00 4.21 -5.01
C ALA A 267 1.20 5.13 -3.81
N ASN A 268 1.76 6.32 -4.06
CA ASN A 268 1.98 7.36 -3.07
C ASN A 268 2.70 6.89 -1.80
N CYS A 269 3.62 5.92 -1.93
CA CYS A 269 4.52 5.57 -0.84
C CYS A 269 5.68 6.57 -0.74
N THR A 270 6.27 6.63 0.44
CA THR A 270 7.47 7.45 0.68
C THR A 270 8.52 6.62 1.38
N LEU A 271 9.66 6.45 0.71
CA LEU A 271 10.85 5.80 1.26
C LEU A 271 11.92 6.86 1.47
N ASP A 272 12.24 7.14 2.72
CA ASP A 272 13.29 8.07 3.08
C ASP A 272 14.67 7.42 2.88
N ARG A 273 15.66 8.18 2.45
CA ARG A 273 17.06 7.74 2.47
C ARG A 273 17.59 7.61 3.90
N GLY A 274 18.70 6.88 4.06
CA GLY A 274 19.41 6.87 5.33
C GLY A 274 19.94 8.25 5.72
N SER A 275 19.96 8.54 7.03
CA SER A 275 20.65 9.74 7.56
C SER A 275 22.15 9.63 7.30
N ILE A 276 22.72 8.52 7.78
CA ILE A 276 24.04 7.98 7.49
C ILE A 276 23.83 6.48 7.17
N GLY A 277 24.52 5.95 6.15
CA GLY A 277 24.29 4.58 5.68
C GLY A 277 23.13 4.50 4.69
N GLU A 278 22.20 3.57 4.85
CA GLU A 278 21.13 3.35 3.88
C GLU A 278 19.80 2.94 4.53
N THR A 279 18.71 3.25 3.84
CA THR A 279 17.43 2.54 3.96
C THR A 279 17.42 1.40 2.95
N ARG A 280 16.93 0.22 3.31
CA ARG A 280 16.93 -0.97 2.43
C ARG A 280 15.59 -1.70 2.44
N ILE A 281 15.08 -2.01 1.25
CA ILE A 281 13.94 -2.89 1.05
C ILE A 281 14.42 -4.20 0.43
N GLY A 282 14.30 -5.29 1.19
CA GLY A 282 14.78 -6.61 0.80
C GLY A 282 13.97 -7.27 -0.31
N ALA A 283 14.62 -8.16 -1.07
CA ALA A 283 14.10 -8.75 -2.30
C ALA A 283 12.72 -9.42 -2.13
N GLY A 284 11.86 -9.27 -3.13
CA GLY A 284 10.52 -9.86 -3.18
C GLY A 284 9.50 -9.26 -2.22
N SER A 285 9.84 -8.22 -1.47
CA SER A 285 8.91 -7.57 -0.53
C SER A 285 7.84 -6.78 -1.27
N LYS A 286 6.64 -6.70 -0.67
CA LYS A 286 5.46 -6.03 -1.24
C LYS A 286 4.97 -4.96 -0.27
N LEU A 287 5.05 -3.71 -0.69
CA LEU A 287 4.55 -2.55 0.03
C LEU A 287 3.27 -2.09 -0.69
N ASP A 288 2.16 -2.07 0.02
CA ASP A 288 0.89 -1.57 -0.48
C ASP A 288 0.87 -0.03 -0.46
N ASN A 289 -0.23 0.58 -0.86
CA ASN A 289 -0.38 2.01 -1.05
C ASN A 289 -0.20 2.82 0.26
N LEU A 290 0.32 4.05 0.12
CA LEU A 290 0.47 5.01 1.23
C LEU A 290 1.33 4.50 2.40
N VAL A 291 2.25 3.57 2.15
CA VAL A 291 3.22 3.13 3.14
C VAL A 291 4.32 4.18 3.31
N HIS A 292 4.72 4.43 4.55
CA HIS A 292 5.86 5.28 4.88
C HIS A 292 6.99 4.46 5.52
N ILE A 293 8.16 4.53 4.90
CA ILE A 293 9.42 3.95 5.38
C ILE A 293 10.35 5.11 5.74
N ALA A 294 10.61 5.31 7.03
CA ALA A 294 11.50 6.35 7.49
C ALA A 294 12.98 6.00 7.26
N HIS A 295 13.87 6.96 7.55
CA HIS A 295 15.30 6.82 7.35
C HIS A 295 15.89 5.61 8.08
N ASN A 296 16.86 4.95 7.43
CA ASN A 296 17.61 3.81 7.98
C ASN A 296 16.80 2.55 8.29
N VAL A 297 15.53 2.50 7.88
CA VAL A 297 14.73 1.28 8.02
C VAL A 297 15.30 0.18 7.13
N ILE A 298 15.37 -1.03 7.67
CA ILE A 298 15.75 -2.23 6.92
C ILE A 298 14.54 -3.16 6.92
N VAL A 299 13.96 -3.39 5.75
CA VAL A 299 12.89 -4.36 5.54
C VAL A 299 13.51 -5.65 5.02
N GLY A 300 13.40 -6.75 5.77
CA GLY A 300 13.89 -8.06 5.33
C GLY A 300 13.12 -8.58 4.11
N PRO A 301 13.69 -9.54 3.36
CA PRO A 301 13.11 -10.03 2.11
C PRO A 301 11.75 -10.70 2.33
N ARG A 302 10.95 -10.77 1.26
CA ARG A 302 9.62 -11.40 1.23
C ARG A 302 8.63 -10.86 2.28
N SER A 303 8.82 -9.62 2.74
CA SER A 303 7.92 -9.00 3.71
C SER A 303 6.67 -8.44 3.02
N LEU A 304 5.54 -8.45 3.73
CA LEU A 304 4.28 -7.86 3.28
C LEU A 304 3.92 -6.68 4.18
N VAL A 305 3.88 -5.49 3.61
CA VAL A 305 3.58 -4.24 4.32
C VAL A 305 2.30 -3.65 3.74
N VAL A 306 1.19 -3.82 4.45
CA VAL A 306 -0.15 -3.45 3.97
C VAL A 306 -0.37 -1.93 4.06
N ALA A 307 -1.41 -1.42 3.38
CA ALA A 307 -1.62 0.00 3.18
C ALA A 307 -1.56 0.82 4.48
N GLN A 308 -1.03 2.03 4.35
CA GLN A 308 -0.93 3.03 5.42
C GLN A 308 -0.10 2.61 6.65
N VAL A 309 0.73 1.57 6.53
CA VAL A 309 1.73 1.27 7.55
C VAL A 309 2.79 2.36 7.60
N GLY A 310 3.15 2.76 8.81
CA GLY A 310 4.26 3.68 9.07
C GLY A 310 5.35 3.02 9.91
N ILE A 311 6.59 3.04 9.41
CA ILE A 311 7.75 2.49 10.10
C ILE A 311 8.73 3.62 10.42
N ALA A 312 8.90 3.94 11.70
CA ALA A 312 9.83 4.98 12.12
C ALA A 312 11.30 4.53 12.02
N GLY A 313 12.20 5.53 12.06
CA GLY A 313 13.58 5.39 11.62
C GLY A 313 14.39 4.32 12.38
N SER A 314 15.37 3.75 11.68
CA SER A 314 16.30 2.72 12.20
C SER A 314 15.69 1.39 12.67
N THR A 315 14.39 1.18 12.44
CA THR A 315 13.73 -0.10 12.72
C THR A 315 14.13 -1.16 11.70
N ARG A 316 14.33 -2.40 12.16
CA ARG A 316 14.79 -3.54 11.36
C ARG A 316 13.76 -4.66 11.41
N LEU A 317 13.26 -5.05 10.25
CA LEU A 317 12.38 -6.20 10.07
C LEU A 317 13.20 -7.38 9.55
N GLY A 318 12.96 -8.55 10.11
CA GLY A 318 13.45 -9.82 9.61
C GLY A 318 12.78 -10.22 8.30
N GLU A 319 13.10 -11.42 7.82
CA GLU A 319 12.49 -11.99 6.62
C GLU A 319 11.01 -12.32 6.84
N GLY A 320 10.17 -12.11 5.82
CA GLY A 320 8.80 -12.63 5.81
C GLY A 320 7.88 -12.00 6.84
N VAL A 321 8.21 -10.80 7.32
CA VAL A 321 7.38 -10.05 8.27
C VAL A 321 6.11 -9.59 7.58
N VAL A 322 4.98 -9.70 8.27
CA VAL A 322 3.68 -9.20 7.79
C VAL A 322 3.21 -8.08 8.70
N LEU A 323 3.05 -6.89 8.14
CA LEU A 323 2.47 -5.72 8.82
C LEU A 323 1.06 -5.47 8.26
N GLY A 324 0.05 -5.66 9.10
CA GLY A 324 -1.35 -5.39 8.78
C GLY A 324 -1.62 -3.90 8.56
N GLY A 325 -2.71 -3.59 7.85
CA GLY A 325 -3.03 -2.23 7.43
C GLY A 325 -3.06 -1.25 8.60
N GLN A 326 -2.49 -0.06 8.38
CA GLN A 326 -2.38 1.00 9.40
C GLN A 326 -1.60 0.62 10.67
N ALA A 327 -0.82 -0.46 10.69
CA ALA A 327 0.10 -0.71 11.80
C ALA A 327 1.18 0.40 11.88
N GLY A 328 1.54 0.79 13.09
CA GLY A 328 2.54 1.82 13.36
C GLY A 328 3.68 1.27 14.22
N LEU A 329 4.92 1.43 13.77
CA LEU A 329 6.11 1.00 14.50
C LEU A 329 6.92 2.21 14.93
N VAL A 330 7.29 2.29 16.22
CA VAL A 330 8.27 3.28 16.69
C VAL A 330 9.67 2.97 16.17
N GLY A 331 10.61 3.90 16.36
CA GLY A 331 11.96 3.80 15.83
C GLY A 331 12.83 2.81 16.61
N HIS A 332 13.93 2.39 15.99
CA HIS A 332 14.97 1.53 16.58
C HIS A 332 14.52 0.14 17.05
N LEU A 333 13.41 -0.38 16.52
CA LEU A 333 12.92 -1.71 16.89
C LEU A 333 13.62 -2.82 16.10
N LYS A 334 13.65 -4.02 16.67
CA LYS A 334 13.92 -5.28 15.98
C LYS A 334 12.65 -6.12 15.92
N ILE A 335 12.20 -6.40 14.71
CA ILE A 335 11.05 -7.26 14.43
C ILE A 335 11.57 -8.57 13.85
N GLY A 336 11.41 -9.66 14.58
CA GLY A 336 11.95 -10.96 14.18
C GLY A 336 11.31 -11.52 12.90
N SER A 337 12.04 -12.40 12.20
CA SER A 337 11.57 -13.02 10.97
C SER A 337 10.24 -13.77 11.16
N GLY A 338 9.34 -13.67 10.18
CA GLY A 338 8.02 -14.31 10.20
C GLY A 338 7.03 -13.72 11.19
N ALA A 339 7.37 -12.63 11.89
CA ALA A 339 6.45 -11.96 12.80
C ALA A 339 5.23 -11.38 12.05
N ARG A 340 4.07 -11.40 12.71
CA ARG A 340 2.80 -10.93 12.17
C ARG A 340 2.22 -9.85 13.08
N ILE A 341 2.08 -8.65 12.55
CA ILE A 341 1.54 -7.50 13.26
C ILE A 341 0.13 -7.24 12.74
N GLY A 342 -0.87 -7.32 13.62
CA GLY A 342 -2.26 -7.08 13.28
C GLY A 342 -2.52 -5.67 12.77
N ALA A 343 -3.60 -5.49 12.01
CA ALA A 343 -4.03 -4.17 11.53
C ALA A 343 -4.20 -3.18 12.71
N GLN A 344 -3.82 -1.92 12.49
CA GLN A 344 -3.90 -0.83 13.47
C GLN A 344 -3.13 -1.05 14.79
N ALA A 345 -2.27 -2.07 14.87
CA ALA A 345 -1.45 -2.27 16.05
C ALA A 345 -0.34 -1.21 16.16
N GLY A 346 -0.13 -0.69 17.37
CA GLY A 346 1.01 0.16 17.71
C GLY A 346 2.12 -0.66 18.35
N VAL A 347 3.27 -0.77 17.70
CA VAL A 347 4.43 -1.54 18.18
C VAL A 347 5.43 -0.59 18.81
N ILE A 348 5.66 -0.78 20.12
CA ILE A 348 6.52 0.08 20.95
C ILE A 348 7.76 -0.63 21.51
N SER A 349 7.93 -1.91 21.19
CA SER A 349 9.03 -2.75 21.65
C SER A 349 9.39 -3.80 20.60
N ASP A 350 10.58 -4.40 20.74
CA ASP A 350 11.00 -5.52 19.90
C ASP A 350 9.97 -6.66 19.91
N ILE A 351 9.88 -7.36 18.78
CA ILE A 351 8.96 -8.48 18.56
C ILE A 351 9.79 -9.71 18.19
N ALA A 352 9.52 -10.84 18.85
CA ALA A 352 10.25 -12.07 18.62
C ALA A 352 9.92 -12.67 17.23
N ALA A 353 10.82 -13.52 16.71
CA ALA A 353 10.60 -14.22 15.45
C ALA A 353 9.36 -15.13 15.54
N GLY A 354 8.56 -15.15 14.47
CA GLY A 354 7.31 -15.89 14.37
C GLY A 354 6.18 -15.41 15.29
N GLN A 355 6.43 -14.39 16.11
CA GLN A 355 5.43 -13.89 17.05
C GLN A 355 4.31 -13.18 16.30
N GLU A 356 3.08 -13.45 16.72
CA GLU A 356 1.91 -12.72 16.28
C GLU A 356 1.43 -11.79 17.39
N VAL A 357 1.30 -10.49 17.08
CA VAL A 357 0.79 -9.49 18.01
C VAL A 357 -0.32 -8.68 17.37
N SER A 358 -1.32 -8.33 18.17
CA SER A 358 -2.46 -7.54 17.72
C SER A 358 -3.03 -6.69 18.86
N GLY A 359 -3.82 -5.69 18.48
CA GLY A 359 -4.53 -4.75 19.35
C GLY A 359 -5.42 -3.87 18.47
N TYR A 360 -6.52 -3.35 19.03
CA TYR A 360 -7.66 -2.78 18.29
C TYR A 360 -8.49 -3.87 17.55
N PRO A 361 -9.79 -3.99 17.87
CA PRO A 361 -10.75 -3.75 16.80
C PRO A 361 -11.90 -2.83 17.22
N ALA A 362 -12.71 -2.41 16.25
CA ALA A 362 -14.00 -1.80 16.51
C ALA A 362 -14.87 -2.71 17.39
N ARG A 363 -15.54 -2.11 18.37
CA ARG A 363 -16.42 -2.77 19.32
C ARG A 363 -17.73 -1.99 19.40
N ASP A 364 -18.77 -2.62 19.93
CA ASP A 364 -19.98 -1.88 20.29
C ASP A 364 -19.62 -0.65 21.15
N HIS A 365 -20.18 0.51 20.78
CA HIS A 365 -19.77 1.79 21.33
C HIS A 365 -19.97 1.87 22.86
N ARG A 366 -21.11 1.37 23.35
CA ARG A 366 -21.43 1.41 24.78
C ARG A 366 -20.55 0.44 25.57
N ALA A 367 -20.33 -0.76 25.02
CA ALA A 367 -19.42 -1.74 25.62
C ALA A 367 -17.99 -1.20 25.71
N TYR A 368 -17.51 -0.51 24.67
CA TYR A 368 -16.19 0.11 24.64
C TYR A 368 -16.03 1.20 25.71
N LEU A 369 -16.95 2.17 25.77
CA LEU A 369 -16.89 3.26 26.76
C LEU A 369 -16.92 2.72 28.19
N LYS A 370 -17.75 1.71 28.46
CA LYS A 370 -17.81 1.05 29.77
C LYS A 370 -16.49 0.39 30.13
N ALA A 371 -15.90 -0.36 29.20
CA ALA A 371 -14.59 -0.99 29.41
C ALA A 371 -13.48 0.04 29.67
N MET A 372 -13.46 1.14 28.91
CA MET A 372 -12.50 2.24 29.12
C MET A 372 -12.65 2.91 30.48
N ALA A 373 -13.89 3.15 30.93
CA ALA A 373 -14.15 3.70 32.26
C ALA A 373 -13.61 2.78 33.38
N HIS A 374 -13.72 1.45 33.21
CA HIS A 374 -13.13 0.50 34.14
C HIS A 374 -11.60 0.51 34.10
N LEU A 375 -10.99 0.57 32.91
CA LEU A 375 -9.54 0.64 32.74
C LEU A 375 -8.95 1.88 33.44
N MET A 376 -9.59 3.05 33.31
CA MET A 376 -9.17 4.28 34.00
C MET A 376 -9.25 4.18 35.52
N ARG A 377 -10.11 3.31 36.07
CA ARG A 377 -10.24 3.05 37.51
C ARG A 377 -9.29 1.96 38.02
N LEU A 378 -8.63 1.22 37.12
CA LEU A 378 -7.78 0.08 37.46
C LEU A 378 -6.69 0.40 38.50
N PRO A 379 -5.99 1.56 38.46
CA PRO A 379 -5.02 1.89 39.51
C PRO A 379 -5.63 1.96 40.91
N GLY A 380 -6.87 2.46 41.03
CA GLY A 380 -7.59 2.49 42.30
C GLY A 380 -7.99 1.11 42.79
N VAL A 381 -8.41 0.24 41.87
CA VAL A 381 -8.71 -1.17 42.16
C VAL A 381 -7.46 -1.90 42.66
N LEU A 382 -6.32 -1.75 41.98
CA LEU A 382 -5.05 -2.36 42.38
C LEU A 382 -4.60 -1.90 43.77
N ARG A 383 -4.77 -0.61 44.11
CA ARG A 383 -4.50 -0.12 45.47
C ARG A 383 -5.40 -0.79 46.51
N ARG A 384 -6.69 -0.99 46.20
CA ARG A 384 -7.64 -1.65 47.10
C ARG A 384 -7.29 -3.12 47.30
N VAL A 385 -6.92 -3.84 46.23
CA VAL A 385 -6.48 -5.24 46.29
C VAL A 385 -5.24 -5.38 47.16
N ARG A 386 -4.19 -4.59 46.93
CA ARG A 386 -2.96 -4.58 47.76
C ARG A 386 -3.20 -4.24 49.24
N ARG A 387 -4.26 -3.48 49.53
CA ARG A 387 -4.64 -3.18 50.92
C ARG A 387 -5.32 -4.39 51.56
N ILE A 388 -6.24 -5.04 50.83
CA ILE A 388 -6.92 -6.26 51.29
C ILE A 388 -5.91 -7.39 51.53
N GLU A 389 -4.98 -7.61 50.59
CA GLU A 389 -3.92 -8.63 50.71
C GLU A 389 -3.07 -8.42 51.96
N ARG A 390 -2.68 -7.18 52.27
CA ARG A 390 -1.95 -6.84 53.49
C ARG A 390 -2.75 -7.14 54.76
N THR A 391 -4.01 -6.70 54.82
CA THR A 391 -4.87 -6.96 55.99
C THR A 391 -5.06 -8.45 56.23
N LEU A 392 -5.22 -9.26 55.17
CA LEU A 392 -5.34 -10.71 55.31
C LEU A 392 -4.05 -11.36 55.81
N ALA A 393 -2.88 -10.91 55.32
CA ALA A 393 -1.59 -11.40 55.80
C ALA A 393 -1.36 -11.05 57.28
N ASP A 394 -1.70 -9.82 57.68
CA ASP A 394 -1.57 -9.36 59.08
C ASP A 394 -2.51 -10.11 60.02
N SER A 395 -3.73 -10.46 59.57
CA SER A 395 -4.68 -11.27 60.34
C SER A 395 -4.26 -12.73 60.44
N ALA A 396 -3.62 -13.31 59.42
CA ALA A 396 -3.14 -14.70 59.45
C ALA A 396 -1.84 -14.88 60.27
N ALA A 397 -1.09 -13.79 60.51
CA ALA A 397 0.15 -13.81 61.28
C ALA A 397 -0.07 -13.67 62.80
N LYS A 398 -1.30 -13.42 63.25
CA LYS A 398 -1.65 -13.47 64.67
C LYS A 398 -2.11 -14.90 65.00
N PRO A 399 -1.40 -15.66 65.85
CA PRO A 399 -1.93 -16.94 66.33
C PRO A 399 -3.22 -16.67 67.12
N ASP A 400 -4.21 -17.55 66.92
CA ASP A 400 -5.43 -17.57 67.75
C ASP A 400 -4.99 -17.78 69.22
N ASP A 401 -5.29 -16.78 70.05
CA ASP A 401 -5.05 -16.76 71.50
C ASP A 401 -6.09 -17.62 72.25
#